data_AF-A0A0L8G8K7-F1
#
_entry.id   AF-A0A0L8G8K7-F1
#
_cell.length_a   1.000
_cell.length_b   1.000
_cell.length_c   1.000
_cell.angle_alpha   90.00
_cell.angle_beta   90.00
_cell.angle_gamma   90.00
#
_symmetry.space_group_name_H-M   'P 1'
#
loop_
_entity.id
_entity.type
_entity.pdbx_description
1 polymer ?
#
loop_
_entity_poly.entity_id
_entity_poly.type
_entity_poly.pdbx_seq_one_letter_code
_entity_poly.pdbx_strand_id
1 'polypeptide(L)'
;MSARPFSASFPSPERMSLSGNVASKWRRFKQNFLNYSIASRLSNEFDTGYQTSVFLATIREECFDINEELQFDDEEQKNDLSEVINKFKEFFIELKDKLIRSQVVVGVKDNLLKEKLLADKKLTLDKYLQIEHMRHQNNKQKLLPQLSMQQIHN
;
A
#
# COMPACT_ATOMS: atom_id res chain seq x y z
N MET A 1 39.10 -10.71 28.08
CA MET A 1 38.86 -9.31 27.70
C MET A 1 37.36 -9.08 27.69
N SER A 2 36.80 -8.37 28.68
CA SER A 2 35.37 -8.01 28.65
C SER A 2 35.18 -6.83 27.71
N ALA A 3 34.49 -7.03 26.59
CA ALA A 3 34.05 -5.93 25.74
C ALA A 3 33.15 -4.99 26.58
N ARG A 4 33.46 -3.69 26.61
CA ARG A 4 32.58 -2.70 27.25
C ARG A 4 31.21 -2.77 26.55
N PRO A 5 30.09 -2.74 27.29
CA PRO A 5 28.79 -2.67 26.66
C PRO A 5 28.73 -1.37 25.85
N PHE A 6 28.43 -1.50 24.56
CA PHE A 6 28.16 -0.37 23.68
C PHE A 6 26.84 0.26 24.15
N SER A 7 26.90 1.27 25.01
CA SER A 7 25.73 2.04 25.44
C SER A 7 25.36 3.07 24.36
N ALA A 8 25.10 2.61 23.14
CA ALA A 8 24.50 3.48 22.14
C ALA A 8 23.00 3.53 22.38
N SER A 9 22.52 4.68 22.82
CA SER A 9 21.11 5.02 22.74
C SER A 9 20.76 5.21 21.26
N PHE A 10 20.25 4.17 20.61
CA PHE A 10 19.75 4.29 19.24
C PHE A 10 18.47 5.14 19.26
N PRO A 11 18.38 6.21 18.46
CA PRO A 11 17.17 7.01 18.40
C PRO A 11 16.03 6.13 17.89
N SER A 12 14.89 6.19 18.61
CA SER A 12 13.67 5.53 18.16
C SER A 12 13.28 6.07 16.77
N PRO A 13 12.75 5.22 15.87
CA PRO A 13 12.28 5.66 14.56
C PRO A 13 11.27 6.81 14.68
N GLU A 14 11.30 7.71 13.69
CA GLU A 14 10.28 8.74 13.56
C GLU A 14 8.89 8.10 13.42
N ARG A 15 7.88 8.69 14.05
CA ARG A 15 6.50 8.16 14.03
C ARG A 15 5.92 8.20 12.62
N MET A 16 4.92 7.36 12.38
CA MET A 16 4.17 7.38 11.13
C MET A 16 3.27 8.61 11.07
N SER A 17 3.03 9.12 9.85
CA SER A 17 2.07 10.19 9.60
C SER A 17 1.17 9.85 8.41
N LEU A 18 -0.14 10.04 8.58
CA LEU A 18 -1.19 9.74 7.60
C LEU A 18 -1.45 10.90 6.62
N SER A 19 -0.74 12.02 6.75
CA SER A 19 -0.84 13.13 5.81
C SER A 19 0.05 12.96 4.57
N GLY A 20 -0.35 13.50 3.42
CA GLY A 20 0.47 13.51 2.20
C GLY A 20 0.68 12.11 1.59
N ASN A 21 1.90 11.81 1.13
CA ASN A 21 2.20 10.52 0.51
C ASN A 21 2.42 9.41 1.55
N VAL A 22 1.32 8.86 2.06
CA VAL A 22 1.29 7.81 3.10
C VAL A 22 2.08 6.56 2.69
N ALA A 23 1.99 6.12 1.42
CA ALA A 23 2.69 4.92 0.95
C ALA A 23 4.22 5.06 1.02
N SER A 24 4.75 6.22 0.62
CA SER A 24 6.18 6.51 0.73
C SER A 24 6.63 6.65 2.18
N LYS A 25 5.82 7.30 3.02
CA LYS A 25 6.07 7.42 4.47
C LYS A 25 6.10 6.05 5.15
N TRP A 26 5.15 5.16 4.85
CA TRP A 26 5.10 3.79 5.35
C TRP A 26 6.37 3.01 4.97
N ARG A 27 6.79 3.08 3.69
CA ARG A 27 8.02 2.41 3.24
C ARG A 27 9.25 2.88 4.02
N ARG A 28 9.37 4.20 4.25
CA ARG A 28 10.47 4.79 5.03
C ARG A 28 10.39 4.36 6.49
N PHE A 29 9.20 4.45 7.11
CA PHE A 29 8.97 4.03 8.49
C PHE A 29 9.36 2.56 8.70
N LYS A 30 8.82 1.65 7.88
CA LYS A 30 9.14 0.21 7.94
C LYS A 30 10.64 -0.03 7.86
N GLN A 31 11.33 0.59 6.89
CA GLN A 31 12.78 0.42 6.75
C GLN A 31 13.53 0.93 7.99
N ASN A 32 13.17 2.11 8.49
CA ASN A 32 13.79 2.70 9.68
C ASN A 32 13.55 1.84 10.92
N PHE A 33 12.35 1.29 11.08
CA PHE A 33 12.02 0.39 12.18
C PHE A 33 12.82 -0.92 12.12
N LEU A 34 12.94 -1.54 10.94
CA LEU A 34 13.74 -2.75 10.78
C LEU A 34 15.22 -2.50 11.08
N ASN A 35 15.77 -1.36 10.61
CA ASN A 35 17.13 -0.96 10.94
C ASN A 35 17.32 -0.75 12.45
N TYR A 36 16.35 -0.07 13.09
CA TYR A 36 16.34 0.12 14.55
C TYR A 36 16.26 -1.23 15.28
N SER A 37 15.42 -2.16 14.82
CA SER A 37 15.24 -3.47 15.44
C SER A 37 16.55 -4.27 15.45
N ILE A 38 17.28 -4.26 14.34
CA ILE A 38 18.61 -4.88 14.24
C ILE A 38 19.62 -4.17 15.12
N ALA A 39 19.70 -2.83 15.05
CA ALA A 39 20.70 -2.04 15.77
C ALA A 39 20.54 -2.12 17.30
N SER A 40 19.29 -2.09 17.78
CA SER A 40 18.94 -2.22 19.19
C SER A 40 18.93 -3.66 19.70
N ARG A 41 19.16 -4.66 18.82
CA ARG A 41 19.02 -6.10 19.07
C ARG A 41 17.61 -6.55 19.43
N LEU A 42 16.59 -5.70 19.23
CA LEU A 42 15.19 -6.11 19.33
C LEU A 42 14.89 -7.32 18.44
N SER A 43 15.55 -7.42 17.27
CA SER A 43 15.42 -8.56 16.35
C SER A 43 15.89 -9.89 16.94
N ASN A 44 16.71 -9.87 17.99
CA ASN A 44 17.22 -11.07 18.64
C ASN A 44 16.30 -11.55 19.75
N GLU A 45 15.24 -10.79 20.06
CA GLU A 45 14.36 -11.11 21.17
C GLU A 45 13.40 -12.24 20.80
N PHE A 46 13.36 -13.30 21.61
CA PHE A 46 12.56 -14.49 21.26
C PHE A 46 11.05 -14.26 21.42
N ASP A 47 10.67 -13.30 22.26
CA ASP A 47 9.28 -12.90 22.44
C ASP A 47 8.86 -11.94 21.31
N THR A 48 8.19 -12.50 20.30
CA THR A 48 7.64 -11.73 19.18
C THR A 48 6.59 -10.73 19.66
N GLY A 49 5.83 -11.04 20.71
CA GLY A 49 4.85 -10.14 21.32
C GLY A 49 5.49 -8.88 21.90
N TYR A 50 6.67 -9.02 22.51
CA TYR A 50 7.48 -7.87 22.93
C TYR A 50 7.96 -7.04 21.72
N GLN A 51 8.47 -7.69 20.67
CA GLN A 51 8.89 -6.98 19.46
C GLN A 51 7.72 -6.20 18.83
N THR A 52 6.55 -6.82 18.77
CA THR A 52 5.31 -6.24 18.25
C THR A 52 4.84 -5.07 19.11
N SER A 53 4.90 -5.20 20.44
CA SER A 53 4.58 -4.11 21.36
C SER A 53 5.48 -2.90 21.14
N VAL A 54 6.79 -3.12 20.93
CA VAL A 54 7.73 -2.05 20.62
C VAL A 54 7.40 -1.40 19.25
N PHE A 55 7.02 -2.20 18.25
CA PHE A 55 6.56 -1.68 16.96
C PHE A 55 5.32 -0.79 17.08
N LEU A 56 4.27 -1.27 17.75
CA LEU A 56 3.02 -0.54 17.95
C LEU A 56 3.23 0.74 18.78
N ALA A 57 4.09 0.67 19.79
CA ALA A 57 4.49 1.84 20.59
C ALA A 57 5.34 2.86 19.81
N THR A 58 5.96 2.44 18.71
CA THR A 58 6.76 3.31 17.83
C THR A 58 5.89 3.99 16.76
N ILE A 59 4.98 3.24 16.13
CA ILE A 59 4.12 3.77 15.06
C ILE A 59 3.14 4.85 15.59
N ARG A 60 2.60 4.64 16.82
CA ARG A 60 1.75 5.53 17.65
C ARG A 60 0.50 6.16 17.01
N GLU A 61 -0.35 6.67 17.92
CA GLU A 61 -1.62 7.44 17.83
C GLU A 61 -2.32 7.53 16.47
N GLU A 62 -1.70 8.07 15.43
CA GLU A 62 -2.35 8.16 14.11
C GLU A 62 -2.67 6.78 13.53
N CYS A 63 -1.92 5.73 13.88
CA CYS A 63 -2.16 4.38 13.41
C CYS A 63 -2.93 3.51 14.42
N PHE A 64 -3.42 4.06 15.53
CA PHE A 64 -4.17 3.31 16.54
C PHE A 64 -5.48 2.76 15.96
N ASP A 65 -6.29 3.62 15.34
CA ASP A 65 -7.57 3.20 14.74
C ASP A 65 -7.35 2.17 13.64
N ILE A 66 -6.26 2.31 12.86
CA ILE A 66 -5.87 1.32 11.84
C ILE A 66 -5.58 -0.03 12.50
N ASN A 67 -4.83 -0.04 13.62
CA ASN A 67 -4.49 -1.26 14.34
C ASN A 67 -5.73 -2.01 14.84
N GLU A 68 -6.71 -1.28 15.40
CA GLU A 68 -7.97 -1.87 15.88
C GLU A 68 -8.82 -2.44 14.74
N GLU A 69 -8.71 -1.89 13.53
CA GLU A 69 -9.43 -2.38 12.34
C GLU A 69 -8.75 -3.58 11.66
N LEU A 70 -7.47 -3.85 11.94
CA LEU A 70 -6.73 -4.95 11.29
C LEU A 70 -7.39 -6.30 11.60
N GLN A 71 -7.69 -7.04 10.55
CA GLN A 71 -8.27 -8.37 10.65
C GLN A 71 -7.18 -9.43 10.59
N PHE A 72 -7.17 -10.33 11.57
CA PHE A 72 -6.26 -11.47 11.68
C PHE A 72 -7.08 -12.76 11.65
N ASP A 73 -6.47 -13.83 11.13
CA ASP A 73 -7.13 -15.14 11.07
C ASP A 73 -7.08 -15.84 12.44
N ASP A 74 -6.09 -15.48 13.25
CA ASP A 74 -5.88 -15.98 14.62
C ASP A 74 -5.38 -14.84 15.53
N GLU A 75 -5.79 -14.85 16.79
CA GLU A 75 -5.37 -13.89 17.80
C GLU A 75 -3.87 -13.98 18.10
N GLU A 76 -3.24 -15.15 17.95
CA GLU A 76 -1.79 -15.29 18.10
C GLU A 76 -1.00 -14.46 17.08
N GLN A 77 -1.56 -14.24 15.88
CA GLN A 77 -0.92 -13.42 14.83
C GLN A 77 -0.74 -11.96 15.25
N LYS A 78 -1.55 -11.47 16.21
CA LYS A 78 -1.40 -10.10 16.75
C LYS A 78 -0.12 -9.91 17.54
N ASN A 79 0.53 -11.00 17.96
CA ASN A 79 1.81 -10.97 18.64
C ASN A 79 2.99 -11.21 17.68
N ASP A 80 2.74 -11.63 16.45
CA ASP A 80 3.80 -11.80 15.45
C ASP A 80 4.09 -10.48 14.72
N LEU A 81 5.31 -9.97 14.90
CA LEU A 81 5.72 -8.69 14.32
C LEU A 81 5.64 -8.71 12.78
N SER A 82 5.95 -9.84 12.15
CA SER A 82 5.94 -9.96 10.69
C SER A 82 4.51 -9.91 10.16
N GLU A 83 3.58 -10.60 10.81
CA GLU A 83 2.16 -10.57 10.47
C GLU A 83 1.58 -9.16 10.63
N VAL A 84 1.83 -8.51 11.77
CA VAL A 84 1.36 -7.13 12.01
C VAL A 84 1.93 -6.17 10.95
N ILE A 85 3.23 -6.23 10.65
CA ILE A 85 3.84 -5.41 9.59
C ILE A 85 3.20 -5.68 8.22
N ASN A 86 2.84 -6.93 7.92
CA ASN A 86 2.20 -7.29 6.66
C ASN A 86 0.77 -6.72 6.57
N LYS A 87 -0.02 -6.80 7.65
CA LYS A 87 -1.37 -6.22 7.71
C LYS A 87 -1.36 -4.71 7.54
N PHE A 88 -0.43 -3.99 8.18
CA PHE A 88 -0.24 -2.56 7.93
C PHE A 88 0.14 -2.26 6.48
N LYS A 89 1.04 -3.07 5.89
CA LYS A 89 1.43 -2.91 4.48
C LYS A 89 0.22 -3.09 3.55
N GLU A 90 -0.60 -4.11 3.78
CA GLU A 90 -1.82 -4.36 3.01
C GLU A 90 -2.78 -3.18 3.11
N PHE A 91 -3.05 -2.71 4.33
CA PHE A 91 -3.91 -1.55 4.57
C PHE A 91 -3.45 -0.30 3.80
N PHE A 92 -2.16 0.05 3.88
CA PHE A 92 -1.64 1.25 3.19
C PHE A 92 -1.60 1.11 1.67
N ILE A 93 -1.43 -0.11 1.14
CA ILE A 93 -1.52 -0.37 -0.30
C ILE A 93 -2.98 -0.27 -0.76
N GLU A 94 -3.91 -0.90 -0.04
CA GLU A 94 -5.34 -0.79 -0.35
C GLU A 94 -5.83 0.64 -0.30
N LEU A 95 -5.41 1.42 0.70
CA LEU A 95 -5.77 2.84 0.80
C LEU A 95 -5.28 3.62 -0.42
N LYS A 96 -4.04 3.37 -0.87
CA LYS A 96 -3.50 3.97 -2.09
C LYS A 96 -4.35 3.60 -3.31
N ASP A 97 -4.70 2.33 -3.48
CA ASP A 97 -5.51 1.88 -4.62
C ASP A 97 -6.94 2.43 -4.57
N LYS A 98 -7.56 2.49 -3.38
CA LYS A 98 -8.88 3.11 -3.15
C LYS A 98 -8.86 4.60 -3.50
N LEU A 99 -7.85 5.35 -3.04
CA LEU A 99 -7.71 6.78 -3.33
C LEU A 99 -7.44 7.05 -4.81
N ILE A 100 -6.57 6.25 -5.44
CA ILE A 100 -6.32 6.34 -6.88
C ILE A 100 -7.60 6.05 -7.65
N ARG A 101 -8.35 5.03 -7.26
CA ARG A 101 -9.66 4.71 -7.84
C ARG A 101 -10.61 5.91 -7.75
N SER A 102 -10.74 6.54 -6.58
CA SER A 102 -11.58 7.73 -6.43
C SER A 102 -11.14 8.88 -7.35
N GLN A 103 -9.84 9.17 -7.46
CA GLN A 103 -9.36 10.31 -8.25
C GLN A 103 -9.38 10.04 -9.76
N VAL A 104 -8.94 8.86 -10.19
CA VAL A 104 -8.92 8.47 -11.61
C VAL A 104 -10.33 8.36 -12.16
N VAL A 105 -11.22 7.68 -11.45
CA VAL A 105 -12.58 7.41 -11.93
C VAL A 105 -13.42 8.70 -11.99
N VAL A 106 -13.19 9.66 -11.10
CA VAL A 106 -13.85 10.98 -11.20
C VAL A 106 -13.42 11.72 -12.48
N GLY A 107 -12.16 11.60 -12.90
CA GLY A 107 -11.60 12.24 -14.09
C GLY A 107 -11.93 11.58 -15.44
N VAL A 108 -12.56 10.39 -15.45
CA VAL A 108 -12.99 9.72 -16.69
C VAL A 108 -14.19 10.46 -17.29
N LYS A 109 -14.05 10.94 -18.54
CA LYS A 109 -15.12 11.66 -19.27
C LYS A 109 -16.27 10.75 -19.72
N ASP A 110 -16.00 9.46 -19.93
CA ASP A 110 -16.99 8.47 -20.34
C ASP A 110 -17.78 7.99 -19.12
N ASN A 111 -19.02 8.45 -19.00
CA ASN A 111 -19.87 8.16 -17.84
C ASN A 111 -20.21 6.66 -17.71
N LEU A 112 -20.35 5.93 -18.82
CA LEU A 112 -20.66 4.50 -18.78
C LEU A 112 -19.47 3.69 -18.30
N LEU A 113 -18.26 4.07 -18.74
CA LEU A 113 -17.03 3.46 -18.24
C LEU A 113 -16.82 3.83 -16.77
N LYS A 114 -17.07 5.09 -16.39
CA LYS A 114 -16.99 5.56 -15.01
C LYS A 114 -17.86 4.73 -14.08
N GLU A 115 -19.13 4.50 -14.41
CA GLU A 115 -20.04 3.65 -13.62
C GLU A 115 -19.51 2.22 -13.49
N LYS A 116 -19.02 1.62 -14.57
CA LYS A 116 -18.43 0.26 -14.55
C LYS A 116 -17.18 0.20 -13.66
N LEU A 117 -16.31 1.21 -13.71
CA LEU A 117 -15.11 1.29 -12.87
C LEU A 117 -15.44 1.56 -11.39
N LEU A 118 -16.49 2.34 -11.11
CA LEU A 118 -17.03 2.54 -9.75
C LEU A 118 -17.70 1.28 -9.18
N ALA A 119 -18.20 0.38 -10.02
CA ALA A 119 -18.80 -0.88 -9.59
C ALA A 119 -17.74 -1.96 -9.23
N ASP A 120 -16.57 -1.95 -9.86
CA ASP A 120 -15.54 -3.00 -9.65
C ASP A 120 -14.74 -2.82 -8.34
N LYS A 121 -15.18 -3.48 -7.28
CA LYS A 121 -14.51 -3.48 -5.95
C LYS A 121 -13.07 -3.99 -5.95
N LYS A 122 -12.62 -4.70 -6.99
CA LYS A 122 -11.26 -5.25 -7.12
C LYS A 122 -10.39 -4.48 -8.13
N LEU A 123 -10.81 -3.29 -8.56
CA LEU A 123 -10.08 -2.46 -9.51
C LEU A 123 -8.81 -1.88 -8.88
N THR A 124 -7.66 -2.14 -9.50
CA THR A 124 -6.34 -1.58 -9.16
C THR A 124 -5.88 -0.61 -10.25
N LEU A 125 -4.84 0.19 -9.99
CA LEU A 125 -4.27 1.08 -11.01
C LEU A 125 -3.82 0.29 -12.25
N ASP A 126 -3.15 -0.85 -12.07
CA ASP A 126 -2.68 -1.66 -13.20
C ASP A 126 -3.83 -2.18 -14.06
N LYS A 127 -4.91 -2.66 -13.43
CA LYS A 127 -6.13 -3.06 -14.14
C LYS A 127 -6.74 -1.90 -14.92
N TYR A 128 -6.81 -0.71 -14.32
CA TYR A 128 -7.32 0.49 -15.00
C TYR A 128 -6.47 0.86 -16.23
N LEU A 129 -5.15 0.90 -16.08
CA LEU A 129 -4.23 1.19 -17.19
C LEU A 129 -4.37 0.15 -18.31
N GLN A 130 -4.53 -1.12 -17.95
CA GLN A 130 -4.77 -2.19 -18.92
C GLN A 130 -6.10 -2.02 -19.65
N ILE A 131 -7.18 -1.65 -18.95
CA ILE A 131 -8.49 -1.36 -19.54
C ILE A 131 -8.41 -0.19 -20.53
N GLU A 132 -7.79 0.93 -20.14
CA GLU A 132 -7.60 2.08 -21.06
C GLU A 132 -6.73 1.70 -22.26
N HIS A 133 -5.65 0.93 -22.05
CA HIS A 133 -4.83 0.43 -23.14
C HIS A 133 -5.64 -0.40 -24.15
N MET A 134 -6.41 -1.38 -23.66
CA MET A 134 -7.30 -2.20 -24.49
C MET A 134 -8.34 -1.34 -25.21
N ARG A 135 -8.89 -0.32 -24.55
CA ARG A 135 -9.87 0.60 -25.15
C ARG A 135 -9.24 1.43 -26.27
N HIS A 136 -8.04 1.95 -26.06
CA HIS A 136 -7.30 2.70 -27.07
C HIS A 136 -6.97 1.84 -28.30
N GLN A 137 -6.57 0.57 -28.09
CA GLN A 137 -6.33 -0.37 -29.19
C GLN A 137 -7.62 -0.72 -29.95
N ASN A 138 -8.70 -1.01 -29.24
CA ASN A 138 -10.00 -1.33 -29.83
C ASN A 138 -10.58 -0.14 -30.61
N ASN A 139 -10.42 1.09 -30.11
CA ASN A 139 -10.85 2.28 -30.84
C ASN A 139 -10.03 2.49 -32.12
N LYS A 140 -8.71 2.24 -32.10
CA LYS A 140 -7.90 2.26 -33.33
C LYS A 140 -8.37 1.21 -34.35
N GLN A 141 -8.67 0.00 -33.91
CA GLN A 141 -9.19 -1.06 -34.80
C GLN A 141 -10.58 -0.78 -35.35
N LYS A 142 -11.44 -0.03 -34.64
CA LYS A 142 -12.76 0.38 -35.16
C LYS A 142 -12.70 1.46 -36.25
N LEU A 143 -11.66 2.31 -36.27
CA LEU A 143 -11.50 3.34 -37.30
C LEU A 143 -10.93 2.79 -38.63
N LEU A 144 -10.15 1.72 -38.59
CA LEU A 144 -9.49 1.16 -39.79
C LEU A 144 -10.46 0.62 -40.87
N PRO A 145 -11.57 -0.07 -40.56
CA PRO A 145 -12.51 -0.59 -41.57
C PRO A 145 -13.38 0.48 -42.24
N GLN A 146 -13.52 1.67 -41.64
CA GLN A 146 -14.39 2.72 -42.16
C GLN A 146 -13.72 3.54 -43.27
N LEU A 147 -12.39 3.64 -43.24
CA LEU A 147 -11.61 4.35 -44.27
C LEU A 147 -11.49 3.56 -45.58
N SER A 148 -11.51 2.22 -45.52
CA SER A 148 -11.46 1.36 -46.71
C SER A 148 -12.77 1.34 -47.51
N MET A 149 -13.91 1.66 -46.89
CA MET A 149 -15.22 1.70 -47.56
C MET A 149 -15.48 3.02 -48.30
N GLN A 150 -14.73 4.09 -48.00
CA GLN A 150 -14.86 5.39 -48.67
C GLN A 150 -13.95 5.55 -49.91
N GLN A 151 -13.08 4.59 -50.20
CA GLN A 151 -12.14 4.65 -51.32
C GLN A 151 -12.56 3.81 -52.55
N ILE A 152 -13.72 3.14 -52.51
CA ILE A 152 -14.17 2.24 -53.60
C ILE A 152 -15.23 2.92 -54.51
N HIS A 153 -15.52 4.22 -54.34
CA HIS A 153 -16.56 4.90 -55.12
C HIS A 153 -16.15 6.21 -55.81
N ASN A 154 -14.90 6.34 -56.26
CA ASN A 154 -14.50 7.38 -57.22
C ASN A 154 -13.91 6.77 -58.48
#